data_AF-A0A3N4R1V0-F1
#
_entry.id   AF-A0A3N4R1V0-F1
#
_cell.length_a   1.000
_cell.length_b   1.000
_cell.length_c   1.000
_cell.angle_alpha   90.00
_cell.angle_beta   90.00
_cell.angle_gamma   90.00
#
_symmetry.space_group_name_H-M   'P 1'
#
loop_
_entity.id
_entity.type
_entity.pdbx_description
1 polymer ?
#
loop_
_entity_poly.entity_id
_entity_poly.type
_entity_poly.pdbx_seq_one_letter_code
_entity_poly.pdbx_strand_id
1 'polypeptide(L)'
;MGTDINLRRLLRATQTLARDARRSANRHHQVAEQIGYEATEIGRVADQIATLHVDASTITDTRETSRILRDLHDAATGYRTCAQETARTAEAANTTTANTHNGIQEAHDRAPVPMADRTWYGQE
;
A
#
# COMPACT_ATOMS: atom_id res chain seq x y z
N MET A 1 15.79 -28.47 -6.48
CA MET A 1 16.18 -27.80 -5.21
C MET A 1 16.21 -26.26 -5.29
N GLY A 2 15.40 -25.61 -6.15
CA GLY A 2 15.47 -24.14 -6.36
C GLY A 2 14.17 -23.35 -6.13
N THR A 3 13.05 -24.02 -5.93
CA THR A 3 11.71 -23.40 -5.89
C THR A 3 11.24 -23.04 -4.48
N ASP A 4 11.49 -23.87 -3.46
CA ASP A 4 11.04 -23.60 -2.07
C ASP A 4 11.78 -22.45 -1.38
N ILE A 5 13.07 -22.29 -1.67
CA ILE A 5 13.84 -21.10 -1.22
C ILE A 5 13.31 -19.85 -1.92
N ASN A 6 12.87 -19.97 -3.17
CA ASN A 6 12.30 -18.86 -3.94
C ASN A 6 10.88 -18.49 -3.48
N LEU A 7 10.00 -19.46 -3.20
CA LEU A 7 8.65 -19.18 -2.74
C LEU A 7 8.65 -18.52 -1.36
N ARG A 8 9.39 -19.06 -0.39
CA ARG A 8 9.53 -18.45 0.94
C ARG A 8 10.16 -17.06 0.87
N ARG A 9 11.14 -16.85 -0.02
CA ARG A 9 11.74 -15.53 -0.24
C ARG A 9 10.76 -14.55 -0.87
N LEU A 10 9.97 -15.00 -1.85
CA LEU A 10 8.93 -14.19 -2.49
C LEU A 10 7.85 -13.78 -1.49
N LEU A 11 7.35 -14.72 -0.67
CA LEU A 11 6.37 -14.44 0.38
C LEU A 11 6.89 -13.42 1.42
N ARG A 12 8.17 -13.54 1.82
CA ARG A 12 8.80 -12.56 2.71
C ARG A 12 8.93 -11.18 2.05
N ALA A 13 9.25 -11.14 0.75
CA ALA A 13 9.35 -9.90 -0.01
C ALA A 13 7.98 -9.22 -0.14
N THR A 14 6.92 -9.97 -0.47
CA THR A 14 5.55 -9.43 -0.58
C THR A 14 5.02 -8.94 0.77
N GLN A 15 5.27 -9.68 1.87
CA GLN A 15 4.92 -9.22 3.22
C GLN A 15 5.68 -7.97 3.66
N THR A 16 6.95 -7.85 3.27
CA THR A 16 7.74 -6.64 3.54
C THR A 16 7.18 -5.46 2.76
N LEU A 17 6.95 -5.63 1.46
CA LEU A 17 6.35 -4.60 0.61
C LEU A 17 4.97 -4.16 1.12
N ALA A 18 4.11 -5.09 1.55
CA ALA A 18 2.80 -4.78 2.12
C ALA A 18 2.90 -3.93 3.41
N ARG A 19 3.85 -4.26 4.29
CA ARG A 19 4.12 -3.48 5.52
C ARG A 19 4.65 -2.09 5.19
N ASP A 20 5.56 -1.99 4.24
CA ASP A 20 6.15 -0.71 3.83
C ASP A 20 5.10 0.18 3.14
N ALA A 21 4.24 -0.40 2.29
CA ALA A 21 3.10 0.28 1.68
C ALA A 21 2.15 0.84 2.75
N ARG A 22 1.76 0.04 3.76
CA ARG A 22 0.96 0.52 4.91
C ARG A 22 1.64 1.66 5.67
N ARG A 23 2.93 1.54 5.95
CA ARG A 23 3.70 2.58 6.67
C ARG A 23 3.82 3.87 5.86
N SER A 24 4.06 3.79 4.56
CA SER A 24 4.10 4.95 3.67
C SER A 24 2.71 5.62 3.61
N ALA A 25 1.66 4.82 3.39
CA ALA A 25 0.28 5.30 3.37
C ALA A 25 -0.13 6.02 4.66
N ASN A 26 0.20 5.46 5.83
CA ASN A 26 -0.09 6.11 7.11
C ASN A 26 0.65 7.43 7.29
N ARG A 27 1.92 7.51 6.86
CA ARG A 27 2.69 8.77 6.88
C ARG A 27 2.08 9.81 5.94
N HIS A 28 1.72 9.42 4.73
CA HIS A 28 1.09 10.32 3.75
C HIS A 28 -0.26 10.81 4.26
N HIS A 29 -1.03 9.95 4.93
CA HIS A 29 -2.31 10.33 5.50
C HIS A 29 -2.17 11.34 6.64
N GLN A 30 -1.18 11.21 7.54
CA GLN A 30 -0.94 12.20 8.58
C GLN A 30 -0.64 13.59 7.99
N VAL A 31 0.19 13.64 6.95
CA VAL A 31 0.47 14.89 6.23
C VAL A 31 -0.79 15.39 5.51
N ALA A 32 -1.59 14.49 4.92
CA ALA A 32 -2.84 14.84 4.26
C ALA A 32 -3.87 15.46 5.22
N GLU A 33 -4.01 14.94 6.45
CA GLU A 33 -4.87 15.53 7.47
C GLU A 33 -4.48 16.98 7.77
N GLN A 34 -3.17 17.24 7.90
CA GLN A 34 -2.66 18.60 8.07
C GLN A 34 -2.98 19.48 6.86
N ILE A 35 -2.78 18.97 5.64
CA ILE A 35 -3.12 19.67 4.39
C ILE A 35 -4.63 19.98 4.33
N GLY A 36 -5.49 19.06 4.75
CA GLY A 36 -6.95 19.26 4.77
C GLY A 36 -7.38 20.34 5.77
N TYR A 37 -6.72 20.38 6.94
CA TYR A 37 -6.90 21.46 7.91
C TYR A 37 -6.46 22.81 7.32
N GLU A 38 -5.25 22.88 6.74
CA GLU A 38 -4.73 24.09 6.12
C GLU A 38 -5.62 24.56 4.95
N ALA A 39 -6.12 23.63 4.13
CA ALA A 39 -7.05 23.92 3.04
C ALA A 39 -8.34 24.58 3.53
N THR A 40 -8.86 24.12 4.66
CA THR A 40 -10.06 24.67 5.30
C THR A 40 -9.80 26.08 5.83
N GLU A 41 -8.67 26.28 6.53
CA GLU A 41 -8.31 27.60 7.04
C GLU A 41 -8.03 28.60 5.92
N ILE A 42 -7.34 28.20 4.84
CA ILE A 42 -7.12 29.06 3.67
C ILE A 42 -8.44 29.44 3.02
N GLY A 43 -9.39 28.50 2.91
CA GLY A 43 -10.74 28.80 2.42
C GLY A 43 -11.45 29.85 3.29
N ARG A 44 -11.36 29.70 4.62
CA ARG A 44 -11.91 30.66 5.58
C ARG A 44 -11.26 32.04 5.45
N VAL A 45 -9.94 32.10 5.28
CA VAL A 45 -9.21 33.35 5.02
C VAL A 45 -9.67 33.97 3.70
N ALA A 46 -9.86 33.18 2.65
CA ALA A 46 -10.35 33.66 1.36
C ALA A 46 -11.72 34.36 1.47
N ASP A 47 -12.62 33.81 2.29
CA ASP A 47 -13.93 34.43 2.54
C ASP A 47 -13.83 35.67 3.42
N GLN A 48 -12.90 35.72 4.36
CA GLN A 48 -12.63 36.92 5.17
C GLN A 48 -12.06 38.05 4.31
N ILE A 49 -11.05 37.79 3.48
CA ILE A 49 -10.46 38.84 2.62
C ILE A 49 -11.46 39.33 1.56
N ALA A 50 -12.43 38.51 1.16
CA ALA A 50 -13.52 38.94 0.29
C ALA A 50 -14.38 40.04 0.92
N THR A 51 -14.48 40.11 2.26
CA THR A 51 -15.19 41.19 2.96
C THR A 51 -14.38 42.49 3.04
N LEU A 52 -13.06 42.42 2.80
CA LEU A 52 -12.13 43.54 2.95
C LEU A 52 -11.91 44.34 1.64
N HIS A 53 -12.74 44.11 0.61
CA HIS A 53 -12.60 44.77 -0.70
C HIS A 53 -11.23 44.55 -1.36
N VAL A 54 -10.58 43.42 -1.06
CA VAL A 54 -9.39 42.96 -1.78
C VAL A 54 -9.76 42.67 -3.24
N ASP A 55 -8.80 42.79 -4.15
CA ASP A 55 -9.05 42.53 -5.57
C ASP A 55 -9.56 41.10 -5.80
N ALA A 56 -10.41 40.95 -6.82
CA ALA A 56 -11.06 39.67 -7.12
C ALA A 56 -10.08 38.57 -7.56
N SER A 57 -8.91 38.93 -8.10
CA SER A 57 -7.88 37.96 -8.49
C SER A 57 -7.30 37.29 -7.25
N THR A 58 -6.88 38.06 -6.26
CA THR A 58 -6.33 37.53 -5.01
C THR A 58 -7.32 36.63 -4.25
N ILE A 59 -8.60 37.01 -4.23
CA ILE A 59 -9.66 36.16 -3.63
C ILE A 59 -9.77 34.84 -4.40
N THR A 60 -9.74 34.89 -5.73
CA THR A 60 -9.82 33.71 -6.60
C THR A 60 -8.63 32.79 -6.39
N ASP A 61 -7.41 33.34 -6.39
CA ASP A 61 -6.17 32.59 -6.19
C ASP A 61 -6.15 31.90 -4.81
N THR A 62 -6.64 32.57 -3.77
CA THR A 62 -6.72 32.00 -2.41
C THR A 62 -7.75 30.86 -2.35
N ARG A 63 -8.90 31.02 -3.01
CA ARG A 63 -9.92 29.95 -3.12
C ARG A 63 -9.41 28.77 -3.94
N GLU A 64 -8.68 29.03 -5.02
CA GLU A 64 -8.07 27.99 -5.84
C GLU A 64 -7.01 27.22 -5.05
N THR A 65 -6.17 27.91 -4.28
CA THR A 65 -5.19 27.27 -3.38
C THR A 65 -5.89 26.33 -2.38
N SER A 66 -6.98 26.80 -1.74
CA SER A 66 -7.80 25.96 -0.85
C SER A 66 -8.37 24.74 -1.59
N ARG A 67 -8.84 24.90 -2.84
CA ARG A 67 -9.33 23.77 -3.66
C ARG A 67 -8.22 22.76 -3.96
N ILE A 68 -7.06 23.20 -4.44
CA ILE A 68 -5.93 22.32 -4.77
C ILE A 68 -5.49 21.51 -3.55
N LEU A 69 -5.44 22.13 -2.37
CA LEU A 69 -5.07 21.44 -1.14
C LEU A 69 -6.12 20.39 -0.73
N ARG A 70 -7.43 20.66 -0.93
CA ARG A 70 -8.47 19.65 -0.74
C ARG A 70 -8.32 18.47 -1.71
N ASP A 71 -8.07 18.75 -2.98
CA ASP A 71 -7.87 17.71 -3.99
C ASP A 71 -6.64 16.83 -3.64
N LEU A 72 -5.57 17.44 -3.11
CA LEU A 72 -4.39 16.74 -2.62
C LEU A 72 -4.70 15.85 -1.40
N HIS A 73 -5.50 16.36 -0.44
CA HIS A 73 -5.98 15.58 0.70
C HIS A 73 -6.76 14.34 0.23
N ASP A 74 -7.70 14.52 -0.71
CA ASP A 74 -8.54 13.44 -1.23
C ASP A 74 -7.70 12.38 -1.95
N ALA A 75 -6.75 12.81 -2.80
CA ALA A 75 -5.83 11.90 -3.49
C ALA A 75 -4.98 11.08 -2.50
N ALA A 76 -4.49 11.71 -1.43
CA ALA A 76 -3.71 11.01 -0.40
C ALA A 76 -4.57 10.01 0.40
N THR A 77 -5.82 10.35 0.68
CA THR A 77 -6.79 9.43 1.30
C THR A 77 -7.10 8.24 0.38
N GLY A 78 -7.27 8.49 -0.92
CA GLY A 78 -7.42 7.43 -1.94
C GLY A 78 -6.21 6.50 -1.99
N TYR A 79 -5.00 7.06 -2.02
CA TYR A 79 -3.75 6.27 -1.97
C TYR A 79 -3.67 5.40 -0.72
N ARG A 80 -4.07 5.92 0.45
CA ARG A 80 -4.12 5.14 1.69
C ARG A 80 -5.05 3.93 1.56
N THR A 81 -6.25 4.13 1.02
CA THR A 81 -7.23 3.05 0.83
C THR A 81 -6.64 1.95 -0.06
N CYS A 82 -6.08 2.30 -1.22
CA CYS A 82 -5.45 1.34 -2.12
C CYS A 82 -4.28 0.59 -1.47
N ALA A 83 -3.47 1.27 -0.67
CA ALA A 83 -2.36 0.64 0.06
C ALA A 83 -2.86 -0.34 1.14
N GLN A 84 -3.95 -0.01 1.84
CA GLN A 84 -4.58 -0.91 2.81
C GLN A 84 -5.17 -2.15 2.14
N GLU A 85 -5.84 -1.99 1.00
CA GLU A 85 -6.35 -3.10 0.19
C GLU A 85 -5.23 -4.00 -0.31
N THR A 86 -4.16 -3.42 -0.85
CA THR A 86 -2.97 -4.16 -1.30
C THR A 86 -2.39 -5.01 -0.16
N ALA A 87 -2.28 -4.44 1.04
CA ALA A 87 -1.78 -5.18 2.19
C ALA A 87 -2.71 -6.32 2.64
N ARG A 88 -4.04 -6.11 2.62
CA ARG A 88 -5.01 -7.17 2.91
C ARG A 88 -4.94 -8.30 1.89
N THR A 89 -4.84 -7.97 0.61
CA THR A 89 -4.68 -8.95 -0.48
C THR A 89 -3.39 -9.75 -0.31
N ALA A 90 -2.27 -9.10 0.03
CA ALA A 90 -1.02 -9.78 0.30
C ALA A 90 -1.11 -10.75 1.51
N GLU A 91 -1.80 -10.33 2.59
CA GLU A 91 -2.07 -11.18 3.75
C GLU A 91 -2.94 -12.40 3.38
N ALA A 92 -4.01 -12.19 2.60
CA ALA A 92 -4.88 -13.26 2.13
C ALA A 92 -4.15 -14.26 1.21
N ALA A 93 -3.31 -13.76 0.29
CA ALA A 93 -2.48 -14.60 -0.57
C ALA A 93 -1.49 -15.43 0.24
N ASN A 94 -0.88 -14.84 1.28
CA ASN A 94 0.03 -15.55 2.17
C ASN A 94 -0.69 -16.66 2.95
N THR A 95 -1.87 -16.39 3.50
CA THR A 95 -2.69 -17.39 4.21
C THR A 95 -3.09 -18.54 3.28
N THR A 96 -3.54 -18.21 2.06
CA THR A 96 -3.89 -19.22 1.06
C THR A 96 -2.69 -20.08 0.69
N THR A 97 -1.53 -19.46 0.49
CA THR A 97 -0.28 -20.18 0.17
C THR A 97 0.14 -21.09 1.32
N ALA A 98 0.10 -20.59 2.56
CA ALA A 98 0.42 -21.41 3.74
C ALA A 98 -0.51 -22.63 3.83
N ASN A 99 -1.82 -22.44 3.66
CA ASN A 99 -2.79 -23.52 3.75
C ASN A 99 -2.67 -24.56 2.62
N THR A 100 -2.34 -24.12 1.40
CA THR A 100 -2.28 -25.01 0.23
C THR A 100 -0.93 -25.70 0.06
N HIS A 101 0.17 -25.03 0.39
CA HIS A 101 1.52 -25.52 0.11
C HIS A 101 2.21 -26.16 1.33
N ASN A 102 1.86 -25.81 2.58
CA ASN A 102 2.44 -26.52 3.74
C ASN A 102 2.04 -28.00 3.77
N GLY A 103 0.80 -28.34 3.36
CA GLY A 103 0.36 -29.73 3.29
C GLY A 103 1.19 -30.57 2.30
N ILE A 104 1.65 -29.97 1.21
CA ILE A 104 2.52 -30.61 0.22
C ILE A 104 3.91 -30.83 0.82
N GLN A 105 4.45 -29.84 1.55
CA GLN A 105 5.75 -29.97 2.21
C GLN A 105 5.72 -31.03 3.33
N GLU A 106 4.67 -31.04 4.16
CA GLU A 106 4.53 -32.06 5.20
C GLU A 106 4.30 -33.46 4.64
N ALA A 107 3.63 -33.58 3.50
CA ALA A 107 3.48 -34.85 2.79
C ALA A 107 4.82 -35.29 2.15
N HIS A 108 5.59 -34.34 1.61
CA HIS A 108 6.95 -34.55 1.13
C HIS A 108 7.87 -35.05 2.25
N ASP A 109 7.89 -34.36 3.40
CA ASP A 109 8.76 -34.68 4.53
C ASP A 109 8.39 -36.01 5.22
N ARG A 110 7.12 -36.44 5.11
CA ARG A 110 6.64 -37.73 5.61
C ARG A 110 6.76 -38.88 4.61
N ALA A 111 7.10 -38.60 3.35
CA ALA A 111 7.20 -39.65 2.34
C ALA A 111 8.43 -40.56 2.65
N PRO A 112 8.25 -41.88 2.82
CA PRO A 112 9.35 -42.79 3.14
C PRO A 112 10.24 -43.11 1.93
N VAL A 113 9.92 -42.55 0.77
CA VAL A 113 10.59 -42.84 -0.51
C VAL A 113 11.58 -41.72 -0.81
N PRO A 114 12.87 -42.02 -1.09
CA PRO A 114 13.79 -41.02 -1.58
C PRO A 114 13.26 -40.46 -2.91
N MET A 115 13.03 -39.15 -2.94
CA MET A 115 12.54 -38.46 -4.14
C MET A 115 13.54 -38.59 -5.28
N ALA A 116 13.03 -38.72 -6.50
CA ALA A 116 13.82 -38.66 -7.72
C ALA A 116 14.58 -37.33 -7.76
N ASP A 117 15.91 -37.40 -7.72
CA ASP A 117 16.79 -36.26 -7.83
C ASP A 117 17.31 -36.11 -9.26
N ARG A 118 18.17 -35.11 -9.50
CA ARG A 118 18.74 -34.87 -10.83
C ARG A 118 19.53 -36.06 -11.37
N THR A 119 20.04 -36.92 -10.50
CA THR A 119 20.76 -38.15 -10.83
C THR A 119 19.80 -39.27 -11.26
N TRP A 120 18.58 -39.31 -10.73
CA TRP A 120 17.53 -40.24 -11.20
C TRP A 120 17.12 -39.95 -12.65
N TYR A 121 16.96 -38.68 -13.03
CA TYR A 121 16.62 -38.27 -14.40
C TYR A 121 17.81 -38.29 -15.38
N GLY A 122 19.03 -38.54 -14.89
CA GLY A 122 20.24 -38.65 -15.71
C GLY A 122 20.58 -40.09 -16.12
N GLN A 123 19.67 -41.05 -15.87
CA GLN A 123 19.84 -42.46 -16.23
C GLN A 123 19.24 -42.84 -17.60
N GLU A 124 18.82 -41.87 -18.41
CA GLU A 124 18.56 -42.09 -19.84
C GLU A 124 19.80 -41.82 -20.70
#